data_AF-A0A383E5B6-F1
#
_entry.id   AF-A0A383E5B6-F1
#
_cell.length_a   1.000
_cell.length_b   1.000
_cell.length_c   1.000
_cell.angle_alpha   90.00
_cell.angle_beta   90.00
_cell.angle_gamma   90.00
#
_symmetry.space_group_name_H-M   'P 1'
#
loop_
_entity.id
_entity.type
_entity.pdbx_description
1 polymer ?
#
loop_
_entity_poly.entity_id
_entity_poly.type
_entity_poly.pdbx_seq_one_letter_code
_entity_poly.pdbx_strand_id
1 'polypeptide(L)'
;REHMPAVGMTDTGNLFGALEFSTICATKGVQPIVGCQIALANSDTAKNSGHGAPDQLVLLVQDENGYSNILKLVSSAFLDSENGQVPQIDIQMLAQKNSGLIALTGGVMGPVGRRLANGQAEAAESCLLELHEVFQDRLYVELMRHQLPVEDEIEPALLALADRHKLPLVATNEAFFSDQSMFDAHDALLCIAEGVTVGQTDRRRVTPGHYFKSAAEMRAIFEDIPEAITNTL
;
A
#
# COMPACT_ATOMS: atom_id res chain seq x y z
N ARG A 1 -3.36 -20.03 13.84
CA ARG A 1 -1.90 -20.25 13.96
C ARG A 1 -1.28 -19.06 14.68
N GLU A 2 -1.54 -17.82 14.22
CA GLU A 2 -0.94 -16.61 14.81
C GLU A 2 -1.79 -15.85 15.84
N HIS A 3 -3.01 -16.32 16.16
CA HIS A 3 -3.93 -15.69 17.12
C HIS A 3 -4.20 -14.18 16.88
N MET A 4 -4.19 -13.75 15.62
CA MET A 4 -4.55 -12.39 15.24
C MET A 4 -6.08 -12.24 15.15
N PRO A 5 -6.67 -11.18 15.73
CA PRO A 5 -8.12 -10.99 15.77
C PRO A 5 -8.71 -10.53 14.42
N ALA A 6 -7.89 -9.92 13.56
CA ALA A 6 -8.27 -9.36 12.28
C ALA A 6 -7.19 -9.59 11.22
N VAL A 7 -7.56 -9.48 9.95
CA VAL A 7 -6.61 -9.47 8.83
C VAL A 7 -7.13 -8.59 7.70
N GLY A 8 -6.23 -7.84 7.06
CA GLY A 8 -6.52 -6.99 5.92
C GLY A 8 -6.24 -7.67 4.58
N MET A 9 -7.06 -7.40 3.57
CA MET A 9 -6.80 -7.78 2.19
C MET A 9 -6.90 -6.55 1.29
N THR A 10 -5.81 -6.25 0.60
CA THR A 10 -5.63 -5.04 -0.21
C THR A 10 -5.09 -5.42 -1.59
N ASP A 11 -5.90 -6.14 -2.37
CA ASP A 11 -5.53 -6.53 -3.73
C ASP A 11 -5.24 -5.31 -4.61
N THR A 12 -4.41 -5.49 -5.64
CA THR A 12 -4.02 -4.41 -6.54
C THR A 12 -5.19 -4.05 -7.47
N GLY A 13 -5.73 -2.85 -7.29
CA GLY A 13 -6.73 -2.25 -8.17
C GLY A 13 -8.06 -2.99 -8.26
N ASN A 14 -8.38 -3.94 -7.36
CA ASN A 14 -9.62 -4.70 -7.43
C ASN A 14 -10.11 -5.19 -6.07
N LEU A 15 -11.34 -5.70 -6.04
CA LEU A 15 -12.01 -6.27 -4.86
C LEU A 15 -12.57 -7.66 -5.16
N PHE A 16 -12.01 -8.39 -6.12
CA PHE A 16 -12.59 -9.64 -6.61
C PHE A 16 -12.65 -10.72 -5.54
N GLY A 17 -11.63 -10.80 -4.67
CA GLY A 17 -11.60 -11.74 -3.56
C GLY A 17 -12.43 -11.32 -2.34
N ALA A 18 -12.93 -10.09 -2.27
CA ALA A 18 -13.40 -9.48 -1.01
C ALA A 18 -14.54 -10.26 -0.34
N LEU A 19 -15.48 -10.78 -1.13
CA LEU A 19 -16.62 -11.56 -0.63
C LEU A 19 -16.18 -12.91 -0.06
N GLU A 20 -15.36 -13.65 -0.82
CA GLU A 20 -14.85 -14.97 -0.41
C GLU A 20 -13.98 -14.83 0.84
N PHE A 21 -13.04 -13.88 0.84
CA PHE A 21 -12.20 -13.52 1.97
C PHE A 21 -13.02 -13.23 3.24
N SER A 22 -14.03 -12.35 3.12
CA SER A 22 -14.85 -11.95 4.27
C SER A 22 -15.65 -13.13 4.83
N THR A 23 -16.20 -13.97 3.94
CA THR A 23 -16.98 -15.15 4.33
C THR A 23 -16.11 -16.19 5.07
N ILE A 24 -14.91 -16.44 4.56
CA ILE A 24 -13.96 -17.38 5.18
C ILE A 24 -13.48 -16.85 6.54
N CYS A 25 -13.08 -15.57 6.62
CA CYS A 25 -12.62 -14.95 7.87
C CYS A 25 -13.71 -15.01 8.95
N ALA A 26 -14.94 -14.63 8.61
CA ALA A 26 -16.07 -14.68 9.53
C ALA A 26 -16.33 -16.11 10.06
N THR A 27 -16.26 -17.12 9.19
CA THR A 27 -16.41 -18.53 9.58
C THR A 27 -15.30 -19.01 10.51
N LYS A 28 -14.13 -18.37 10.47
CA LYS A 28 -12.97 -18.68 11.32
C LYS A 28 -12.88 -17.79 12.57
N GLY A 29 -13.83 -16.88 12.77
CA GLY A 29 -13.81 -15.94 13.90
C GLY A 29 -12.71 -14.89 13.81
N VAL A 30 -12.26 -14.56 12.59
CA VAL A 30 -11.30 -13.49 12.31
C VAL A 30 -12.05 -12.34 11.65
N GLN A 31 -11.80 -11.11 12.10
CA GLN A 31 -12.40 -9.92 11.51
C GLN A 31 -11.75 -9.60 10.15
N PRO A 32 -12.49 -9.65 9.03
CA PRO A 32 -11.95 -9.20 7.75
C PRO A 32 -11.89 -7.67 7.71
N ILE A 33 -10.79 -7.13 7.20
CA ILE A 33 -10.63 -5.72 6.84
C ILE A 33 -10.46 -5.67 5.32
N VAL A 34 -11.49 -5.17 4.63
CA VAL A 34 -11.48 -5.07 3.17
C VAL A 34 -10.78 -3.78 2.77
N GLY A 35 -9.90 -3.84 1.77
CA GLY A 35 -9.24 -2.69 1.21
C GLY A 35 -8.78 -2.93 -0.22
N CYS A 36 -8.04 -1.97 -0.77
CA CYS A 36 -7.49 -2.03 -2.12
C CYS A 36 -6.21 -1.21 -2.17
N GLN A 37 -5.18 -1.73 -2.83
CA GLN A 37 -4.04 -0.92 -3.25
C GLN A 37 -4.37 -0.28 -4.60
N ILE A 38 -4.65 1.02 -4.60
CA ILE A 38 -5.07 1.76 -5.78
C ILE A 38 -3.90 2.54 -6.38
N ALA A 39 -3.87 2.61 -7.71
CA ALA A 39 -2.96 3.47 -8.43
C ALA A 39 -3.45 4.92 -8.40
N LEU A 40 -2.64 5.82 -7.87
CA LEU A 40 -2.85 7.25 -7.85
C LEU A 40 -1.99 7.89 -8.95
N ALA A 41 -2.65 8.63 -9.84
CA ALA A 41 -2.00 9.33 -10.94
C ALA A 41 -0.97 10.31 -10.37
N ASN A 42 0.25 10.20 -10.87
CA ASN A 42 1.35 11.01 -10.39
C ASN A 42 1.40 12.33 -11.20
N SER A 43 1.40 13.48 -10.51
CA SER A 43 1.48 14.80 -11.16
C SER A 43 2.76 14.99 -11.99
N ASP A 44 3.84 14.27 -11.68
CA ASP A 44 5.12 14.34 -12.36
C ASP A 44 5.14 13.52 -13.65
N THR A 45 4.30 12.49 -13.74
CA THR A 45 4.15 11.66 -14.96
C THR A 45 3.39 12.39 -16.07
N ALA A 46 2.68 13.47 -15.73
CA ALA A 46 2.05 14.35 -16.72
C ALA A 46 3.03 15.35 -17.36
N LYS A 47 4.17 15.64 -16.72
CA LYS A 47 5.14 16.68 -17.18
C LYS A 47 6.28 16.14 -18.01
N ASN A 48 6.68 14.89 -17.77
CA ASN A 48 7.69 14.22 -18.60
C ASN A 48 6.94 13.33 -19.58
N SER A 49 7.25 13.44 -20.88
CA SER A 49 6.60 12.76 -22.02
C SER A 49 6.67 11.21 -22.00
N GLY A 50 6.94 10.60 -20.85
CA GLY A 50 6.90 9.17 -20.59
C GLY A 50 5.88 8.87 -19.50
N HIS A 51 5.02 7.90 -19.77
CA HIS A 51 4.07 7.31 -18.83
C HIS A 51 4.83 6.68 -17.65
N GLY A 52 5.26 7.47 -16.66
CA GLY A 52 5.79 6.91 -15.43
C GLY A 52 4.71 6.13 -14.70
N ALA A 53 5.12 5.13 -13.92
CA ALA A 53 4.17 4.32 -13.17
C ALA A 53 3.36 5.21 -12.20
N PRO A 54 2.07 4.95 -11.97
CA PRO A 54 1.32 5.63 -10.92
C PRO A 54 1.92 5.34 -9.54
N ASP A 55 1.65 6.21 -8.58
CA ASP A 55 1.97 5.98 -7.18
C ASP A 55 0.97 4.96 -6.58
N GLN A 56 1.37 4.22 -5.55
CA GLN A 56 0.50 3.23 -4.91
C GLN A 56 -0.03 3.76 -3.57
N LEU A 57 -1.35 3.77 -3.39
CA LEU A 57 -1.99 4.17 -2.15
C LEU A 57 -2.83 3.00 -1.62
N VAL A 58 -2.69 2.68 -0.33
CA VAL A 58 -3.48 1.63 0.30
C VAL A 58 -4.74 2.26 0.90
N LEU A 59 -5.92 1.78 0.51
CA LEU A 59 -7.20 2.22 1.06
C LEU A 59 -7.86 1.09 1.83
N LEU A 60 -8.26 1.33 3.08
CA LEU A 60 -9.01 0.40 3.91
C LEU A 60 -10.44 0.91 4.12
N VAL A 61 -11.40 0.00 4.09
CA VAL A 61 -12.81 0.29 4.29
C VAL A 61 -13.11 0.36 5.80
N GLN A 62 -13.53 1.52 6.28
CA GLN A 62 -13.90 1.74 7.67
C GLN A 62 -15.39 1.44 7.93
N ASP A 63 -16.25 1.74 6.97
CA ASP A 63 -17.71 1.57 7.08
C ASP A 63 -18.40 1.30 5.72
N GLU A 64 -19.72 1.21 5.72
CA GLU A 64 -20.52 0.98 4.49
C GLU A 64 -20.36 2.08 3.43
N ASN A 65 -20.16 3.34 3.85
CA ASN A 65 -19.90 4.44 2.92
C ASN A 65 -18.54 4.26 2.26
N GLY A 66 -17.54 3.87 3.06
CA GLY A 66 -16.22 3.46 2.58
C GLY A 66 -16.32 2.36 1.53
N TYR A 67 -17.09 1.32 1.81
CA TYR A 67 -17.29 0.21 0.87
C TYR A 67 -17.91 0.69 -0.46
N SER A 68 -18.94 1.54 -0.39
CA SER A 68 -19.55 2.15 -1.59
C SER A 68 -18.53 2.99 -2.37
N ASN A 69 -17.70 3.76 -1.67
CA ASN A 69 -16.75 4.68 -2.27
C ASN A 69 -15.57 3.94 -2.92
N ILE A 70 -15.00 2.93 -2.27
CA ILE A 70 -13.90 2.14 -2.85
C ILE A 70 -14.35 1.41 -4.12
N LEU A 71 -15.59 0.91 -4.17
CA LEU A 71 -16.16 0.30 -5.38
C LEU A 71 -16.24 1.32 -6.53
N LYS A 72 -16.68 2.55 -6.25
CA LYS A 72 -16.74 3.63 -7.25
C LYS A 72 -15.36 4.05 -7.72
N LEU A 73 -14.38 4.13 -6.81
CA LEU A 73 -12.98 4.47 -7.14
C LEU A 73 -12.35 3.40 -8.05
N VAL A 74 -12.44 2.13 -7.66
CA VAL A 74 -11.95 1.01 -8.47
C VAL A 74 -12.64 0.99 -9.84
N SER A 75 -13.97 1.16 -9.89
CA SER A 75 -14.70 1.19 -11.17
C SER A 75 -14.26 2.36 -12.05
N SER A 76 -14.15 3.57 -11.50
CA SER A 76 -13.66 4.75 -12.23
C SER A 76 -12.23 4.55 -12.74
N ALA A 77 -11.34 3.95 -11.95
CA ALA A 77 -9.97 3.70 -12.38
C ALA A 77 -9.89 2.93 -13.71
N PHE A 78 -10.76 1.92 -13.91
CA PHE A 78 -10.82 1.16 -15.15
C PHE A 78 -11.56 1.88 -16.29
N LEU A 79 -12.56 2.70 -15.99
CA LEU A 79 -13.38 3.36 -17.01
C LEU A 79 -12.76 4.64 -17.55
N ASP A 80 -12.07 5.39 -16.69
CA ASP A 80 -11.61 6.75 -16.96
C ASP A 80 -10.12 6.80 -17.37
N SER A 81 -9.36 5.72 -17.16
CA SER A 81 -7.95 5.63 -17.59
C SER A 81 -7.81 5.42 -19.10
N GLU A 82 -6.78 6.02 -19.70
CA GLU A 82 -6.50 5.86 -21.12
C GLU A 82 -6.05 4.42 -21.46
N ASN A 83 -6.36 3.99 -22.69
CA ASN A 83 -5.96 2.66 -23.16
C ASN A 83 -4.44 2.47 -23.10
N GLY A 84 -4.02 1.41 -22.41
CA GLY A 84 -2.61 1.07 -22.24
C GLY A 84 -1.95 1.67 -20.99
N GLN A 85 -2.65 2.51 -20.23
CA GLN A 85 -2.22 2.93 -18.90
C GLN A 85 -2.61 1.89 -17.84
N VAL A 86 -1.88 1.89 -16.73
CA VAL A 86 -2.33 1.22 -15.51
C VAL A 86 -3.60 1.92 -15.02
N PRO A 87 -4.71 1.19 -14.77
CA PRO A 87 -5.94 1.77 -14.24
C PRO A 87 -5.67 2.57 -12.96
N GLN A 88 -5.92 3.88 -13.00
CA GLN A 88 -5.54 4.84 -11.97
C GLN A 88 -6.63 5.89 -11.73
N ILE A 89 -6.59 6.53 -10.57
CA ILE A 89 -7.43 7.68 -10.23
C ILE A 89 -6.58 8.92 -10.01
N ASP A 90 -7.16 10.11 -10.12
CA ASP A 90 -6.52 11.34 -9.67
C ASP A 90 -6.89 11.68 -8.22
N ILE A 91 -6.14 12.62 -7.64
CA ILE A 91 -6.34 13.07 -6.27
C ILE A 91 -7.69 13.80 -6.08
N GLN A 92 -8.21 14.46 -7.12
CA GLN A 92 -9.50 15.14 -7.09
C GLN A 92 -10.65 14.14 -6.94
N MET A 93 -10.60 13.03 -7.67
CA MET A 93 -11.56 11.95 -7.58
C MET A 93 -11.48 11.28 -6.21
N LEU A 94 -10.26 11.06 -5.70
CA LEU A 94 -10.05 10.54 -4.35
C LEU A 94 -10.70 11.46 -3.32
N ALA A 95 -10.45 12.77 -3.40
CA ALA A 95 -11.03 13.78 -2.52
C ALA A 95 -12.57 13.75 -2.53
N GLN A 96 -13.21 13.51 -3.67
CA GLN A 96 -14.67 13.41 -3.77
C GLN A 96 -15.25 12.12 -3.19
N LYS A 97 -14.48 11.03 -3.16
CA LYS A 97 -14.93 9.68 -2.79
C LYS A 97 -14.10 9.09 -1.64
N ASN A 98 -13.68 9.89 -0.67
CA ASN A 98 -12.83 9.42 0.44
C ASN A 98 -13.60 9.03 1.72
N SER A 99 -14.87 9.43 1.86
CA SER A 99 -15.62 9.22 3.12
C SER A 99 -15.72 7.73 3.47
N GLY A 100 -15.48 7.39 4.74
CA GLY A 100 -15.47 6.00 5.22
C GLY A 100 -14.23 5.19 4.82
N LEU A 101 -13.20 5.82 4.28
CA LEU A 101 -11.92 5.18 3.94
C LEU A 101 -10.78 5.63 4.85
N ILE A 102 -9.86 4.72 5.14
CA ILE A 102 -8.56 5.01 5.77
C ILE A 102 -7.48 4.86 4.68
N ALA A 103 -6.49 5.74 4.67
CA ALA A 103 -5.38 5.70 3.72
C ALA A 103 -4.05 5.42 4.41
N LEU A 104 -3.27 4.52 3.83
CA LEU A 104 -1.86 4.31 4.19
C LEU A 104 -0.98 4.78 3.02
N THR A 105 0.13 5.44 3.31
CA THR A 105 0.92 6.16 2.31
C THR A 105 1.64 5.28 1.28
N GLY A 106 1.61 3.95 1.37
CA GLY A 106 2.11 3.03 0.33
C GLY A 106 3.62 2.76 0.37
N GLY A 107 4.30 3.06 1.48
CA GLY A 107 5.74 2.84 1.64
C GLY A 107 6.58 3.44 0.49
N VAL A 108 7.53 2.65 -0.01
CA VAL A 108 8.46 3.04 -1.09
C VAL A 108 7.74 3.37 -2.40
N MET A 109 6.72 2.59 -2.75
CA MET A 109 6.02 2.72 -4.04
C MET A 109 4.93 3.78 -4.02
N GLY A 110 4.59 4.27 -2.83
CA GLY A 110 3.58 5.28 -2.63
C GLY A 110 4.05 6.71 -2.90
N PRO A 111 3.09 7.65 -2.89
CA PRO A 111 3.32 9.00 -3.39
C PRO A 111 4.39 9.77 -2.61
N VAL A 112 4.49 9.56 -1.29
CA VAL A 112 5.48 10.23 -0.45
C VAL A 112 6.84 9.53 -0.56
N GLY A 113 6.88 8.20 -0.38
CA GLY A 113 8.12 7.42 -0.38
C GLY A 113 8.88 7.50 -1.70
N ARG A 114 8.18 7.46 -2.84
CA ARG A 114 8.82 7.58 -4.16
C ARG A 114 9.51 8.93 -4.36
N ARG A 115 8.88 10.02 -3.91
CA ARG A 115 9.48 11.37 -4.01
C ARG A 115 10.70 11.48 -3.10
N LEU A 116 10.66 10.89 -1.90
CA LEU A 116 11.83 10.82 -1.01
C LEU A 116 12.97 10.04 -1.65
N ALA A 117 12.70 8.86 -2.23
CA ALA A 117 13.71 8.05 -2.91
C ALA A 117 14.36 8.76 -4.12
N ASN A 118 13.64 9.72 -4.73
CA ASN A 118 14.15 10.55 -5.82
C ASN A 118 14.81 11.86 -5.34
N GLY A 119 15.01 12.03 -4.02
CA GLY A 119 15.61 13.25 -3.43
C GLY A 119 14.70 14.49 -3.48
N GLN A 120 13.40 14.31 -3.71
CA GLN A 120 12.42 15.40 -3.88
C GLN A 120 11.68 15.70 -2.56
N ALA A 121 12.43 16.05 -1.50
CA ALA A 121 11.88 16.20 -0.15
C ALA A 121 10.71 17.21 -0.03
N GLU A 122 10.82 18.38 -0.66
CA GLU A 122 9.76 19.40 -0.65
C GLU A 122 8.48 18.90 -1.36
N ALA A 123 8.63 18.16 -2.46
CA ALA A 123 7.50 17.58 -3.17
C ALA A 123 6.85 16.44 -2.37
N ALA A 124 7.65 15.64 -1.65
CA ALA A 124 7.15 14.60 -0.77
C ALA A 124 6.30 15.18 0.37
N GLU A 125 6.78 16.24 1.02
CA GLU A 125 6.05 16.95 2.08
C GLU A 125 4.75 17.59 1.55
N SER A 126 4.81 18.25 0.39
CA SER A 126 3.63 18.84 -0.24
C SER A 126 2.56 17.78 -0.56
N CYS A 127 2.99 16.62 -1.06
CA CYS A 127 2.09 15.52 -1.38
C CYS A 127 1.48 14.88 -0.12
N LEU A 128 2.27 14.73 0.95
CA LEU A 128 1.78 14.25 2.24
C LEU A 128 0.69 15.18 2.80
N LEU A 129 0.89 16.50 2.70
CA LEU A 129 -0.09 17.50 3.15
C LEU A 129 -1.37 17.46 2.31
N GLU A 130 -1.26 17.30 0.99
CA GLU A 130 -2.43 17.13 0.11
C GLU A 130 -3.24 15.88 0.50
N LEU A 131 -2.58 14.76 0.76
CA LEU A 131 -3.26 13.56 1.28
C LEU A 131 -3.87 13.80 2.66
N HIS A 132 -3.20 14.55 3.53
CA HIS A 132 -3.72 14.86 4.86
C HIS A 132 -4.95 15.76 4.78
N GLU A 133 -5.02 16.71 3.85
CA GLU A 133 -6.25 17.49 3.61
C GLU A 133 -7.42 16.60 3.19
N VAL A 134 -7.17 15.55 2.40
CA VAL A 134 -8.20 14.61 1.94
C VAL A 134 -8.68 13.67 3.05
N PHE A 135 -7.77 13.08 3.80
CA PHE A 135 -8.09 12.00 4.75
C PHE A 135 -8.14 12.44 6.22
N GLN A 136 -7.54 13.58 6.56
CA GLN A 136 -7.45 14.13 7.90
C GLN A 136 -6.88 13.08 8.88
N ASP A 137 -7.60 12.79 9.96
CA ASP A 137 -7.22 11.82 11.00
C ASP A 137 -7.24 10.35 10.51
N ARG A 138 -7.60 10.10 9.24
CA ARG A 138 -7.63 8.77 8.61
C ARG A 138 -6.46 8.52 7.66
N LEU A 139 -5.40 9.34 7.72
CA LEU A 139 -4.15 9.13 7.01
C LEU A 139 -3.08 8.57 7.94
N TYR A 140 -2.42 7.48 7.54
CA TYR A 140 -1.32 6.88 8.27
C TYR A 140 -0.08 6.82 7.40
N VAL A 141 1.07 7.22 7.96
CA VAL A 141 2.37 7.08 7.30
C VAL A 141 2.82 5.62 7.46
N GLU A 142 2.89 4.93 6.34
CA GLU A 142 3.18 3.50 6.26
C GLU A 142 4.67 3.21 6.22
N LEU A 143 5.13 2.34 7.12
CA LEU A 143 6.51 1.87 7.22
C LEU A 143 6.57 0.37 6.93
N MET A 144 7.57 -0.02 6.15
CA MET A 144 7.84 -1.40 5.75
C MET A 144 9.34 -1.68 5.88
N ARG A 145 9.69 -2.87 6.34
CA ARG A 145 11.09 -3.27 6.56
C ARG A 145 11.33 -4.67 5.99
N HIS A 146 11.76 -4.71 4.74
CA HIS A 146 12.10 -5.89 3.96
C HIS A 146 13.60 -6.02 3.69
N GLN A 147 14.42 -5.22 4.37
CA GLN A 147 15.88 -5.12 4.21
C GLN A 147 16.27 -4.62 2.81
N LEU A 148 15.46 -3.71 2.26
CA LEU A 148 15.76 -3.03 1.01
C LEU A 148 16.49 -1.71 1.31
N PRO A 149 17.61 -1.39 0.63
CA PRO A 149 18.34 -0.14 0.85
C PRO A 149 17.47 1.12 0.70
N VAL A 150 16.49 1.08 -0.21
CA VAL A 150 15.56 2.20 -0.43
C VAL A 150 14.61 2.43 0.74
N GLU A 151 14.23 1.37 1.48
CA GLU A 151 13.41 1.52 2.69
C GLU A 151 14.22 2.23 3.78
N ASP A 152 15.46 1.76 4.00
CA ASP A 152 16.40 2.36 4.98
C ASP A 152 16.71 3.83 4.64
N GLU A 153 16.77 4.18 3.36
CA GLU A 153 17.05 5.55 2.88
C GLU A 153 15.87 6.51 3.15
N ILE A 154 14.63 6.09 2.90
CA ILE A 154 13.46 6.98 3.02
C ILE A 154 12.86 7.03 4.43
N GLU A 155 13.04 5.98 5.24
CA GLU A 155 12.39 5.86 6.55
C GLU A 155 12.67 7.04 7.48
N PRO A 156 13.93 7.53 7.66
CA PRO A 156 14.18 8.68 8.53
C PRO A 156 13.41 9.95 8.11
N ALA A 157 13.24 10.15 6.80
CA ALA A 157 12.49 11.28 6.28
C ALA A 157 10.96 11.09 6.46
N LEU A 158 10.45 9.88 6.28
CA LEU A 158 9.04 9.56 6.59
C LEU A 158 8.73 9.82 8.07
N LEU A 159 9.59 9.37 8.98
CA LEU A 159 9.46 9.60 10.43
C LEU A 159 9.49 11.10 10.76
N ALA A 160 10.43 11.84 10.17
CA ALA A 160 10.53 13.28 10.39
C ALA A 160 9.30 14.04 9.89
N LEU A 161 8.71 13.63 8.76
CA LEU A 161 7.47 14.20 8.24
C LEU A 161 6.27 13.86 9.13
N ALA A 162 6.17 12.61 9.57
CA ALA A 162 5.10 12.17 10.48
C ALA A 162 5.15 12.93 11.81
N ASP A 163 6.32 13.08 12.44
CA ASP A 163 6.45 13.85 13.68
C ASP A 163 6.16 15.34 13.48
N ARG A 164 6.66 15.94 12.39
CA ARG A 164 6.45 17.36 12.08
C ARG A 164 4.97 17.70 11.93
N HIS A 165 4.23 16.85 11.22
CA HIS A 165 2.81 17.07 10.91
C HIS A 165 1.86 16.31 11.83
N LYS A 166 2.38 15.65 12.87
CA LYS A 166 1.61 14.90 13.87
C LYS A 166 0.71 13.84 13.25
N LEU A 167 1.23 13.13 12.25
CA LEU A 167 0.54 12.04 11.57
C LEU A 167 0.87 10.70 12.24
N PRO A 168 -0.11 9.79 12.39
CA PRO A 168 0.14 8.48 12.96
C PRO A 168 0.96 7.60 12.01
N LEU A 169 1.82 6.76 12.59
CA LEU A 169 2.58 5.74 11.88
C LEU A 169 1.80 4.42 11.83
N VAL A 170 2.06 3.60 10.82
CA VAL A 170 1.56 2.23 10.75
C VAL A 170 2.62 1.31 10.14
N ALA A 171 2.86 0.16 10.77
CA ALA A 171 3.77 -0.85 10.24
C ALA A 171 2.99 -1.90 9.45
N THR A 172 3.40 -2.15 8.20
CA THR A 172 2.84 -3.21 7.36
C THR A 172 3.95 -4.04 6.73
N ASN A 173 3.58 -5.10 6.00
CA ASN A 173 4.56 -6.05 5.45
C ASN A 173 4.30 -6.44 3.98
N GLU A 174 3.37 -5.78 3.30
CA GLU A 174 3.02 -6.03 1.88
C GLU A 174 3.06 -7.54 1.51
N ALA A 175 2.31 -8.35 2.28
CA ALA A 175 2.46 -9.80 2.20
C ALA A 175 1.89 -10.36 0.88
N PHE A 176 2.75 -10.97 0.06
CA PHE A 176 2.37 -11.60 -1.20
C PHE A 176 2.18 -13.12 -1.09
N PHE A 177 2.70 -13.71 -0.02
CA PHE A 177 2.65 -15.15 0.18
C PHE A 177 2.53 -15.53 1.65
N SER A 178 2.05 -16.74 1.93
CA SER A 178 1.76 -17.16 3.31
C SER A 178 3.01 -17.52 4.13
N ASP A 179 4.04 -18.07 3.49
CA ASP A 179 5.26 -18.55 4.14
C ASP A 179 6.48 -18.20 3.27
N GLN A 180 7.63 -17.94 3.90
CA GLN A 180 8.88 -17.63 3.22
C GLN A 180 9.26 -18.68 2.15
N SER A 181 8.90 -19.97 2.34
CA SER A 181 9.18 -21.02 1.37
C SER A 181 8.43 -20.86 0.04
N MET A 182 7.40 -20.01 -0.03
CA MET A 182 6.64 -19.73 -1.26
C MET A 182 7.31 -18.67 -2.14
N PHE A 183 8.42 -18.08 -1.69
CA PHE A 183 9.13 -17.03 -2.41
C PHE A 183 9.48 -17.41 -3.85
N ASP A 184 10.07 -18.57 -4.09
CA ASP A 184 10.47 -19.00 -5.44
C ASP A 184 9.26 -19.22 -6.36
N ALA A 185 8.13 -19.67 -5.80
CA ALA A 185 6.89 -19.82 -6.55
C ALA A 185 6.29 -18.47 -6.95
N HIS A 186 6.30 -17.49 -6.03
CA HIS A 186 5.89 -16.12 -6.32
C HIS A 186 6.82 -15.44 -7.35
N ASP A 187 8.12 -15.68 -7.25
CA ASP A 187 9.11 -15.18 -8.20
C ASP A 187 8.86 -15.70 -9.62
N ALA A 188 8.51 -16.98 -9.75
CA ALA A 188 8.10 -17.56 -11.03
C ALA A 188 6.78 -16.96 -11.55
N LEU A 189 5.82 -16.68 -10.67
CA LEU A 189 4.55 -16.04 -11.04
C LEU A 189 4.76 -14.63 -11.62
N LEU A 190 5.65 -13.83 -11.01
CA LEU A 190 6.03 -12.51 -11.55
C LEU A 190 6.68 -12.63 -12.94
N CYS A 191 7.58 -13.61 -13.12
CA CYS A 191 8.18 -13.88 -14.43
C CYS A 191 7.13 -14.18 -15.50
N ILE A 192 6.11 -14.99 -15.17
CA ILE A 192 5.00 -15.30 -16.08
C ILE A 192 4.19 -14.05 -16.42
N ALA A 193 3.88 -13.22 -15.42
CA ALA A 193 3.11 -12.00 -15.60
C ALA A 193 3.83 -10.97 -16.50
N GLU A 194 5.16 -10.89 -16.42
CA GLU A 194 5.97 -9.95 -17.19
C GLU A 194 6.50 -10.52 -18.51
N GLY A 195 6.27 -11.80 -18.79
CA GLY A 195 6.79 -12.47 -19.99
C GLY A 195 8.31 -12.58 -20.01
N VAL A 196 8.94 -12.66 -18.83
CA VAL A 196 10.40 -12.80 -18.64
C VAL A 196 10.74 -14.16 -18.02
N THR A 197 12.03 -14.48 -17.92
CA THR A 197 12.52 -15.74 -17.34
C THR A 197 13.26 -15.50 -16.03
N VAL A 198 13.25 -16.51 -15.14
CA VAL A 198 13.92 -16.44 -13.82
C VAL A 198 15.42 -16.13 -13.94
N GLY A 199 16.06 -16.52 -15.06
CA GLY A 199 17.48 -16.26 -15.31
C GLY A 199 17.82 -14.81 -15.71
N GLN A 200 16.82 -13.97 -16.03
CA GLN A 200 17.04 -12.54 -16.27
C GLN A 200 17.20 -11.81 -14.94
N THR A 201 18.25 -11.00 -14.83
CA THR A 201 18.62 -10.29 -13.60
C THR A 201 17.94 -8.93 -13.44
N ASP A 202 17.67 -8.24 -14.55
CA ASP A 202 16.98 -6.95 -14.57
C ASP A 202 15.49 -7.17 -14.82
N ARG A 203 14.77 -7.49 -13.74
CA ARG A 203 13.32 -7.76 -13.74
C ARG A 203 12.72 -7.44 -12.38
N ARG A 204 11.39 -7.34 -12.31
CA ARG A 204 10.70 -7.17 -11.03
C ARG A 204 10.85 -8.41 -10.17
N ARG A 205 11.14 -8.19 -8.89
CA ARG A 205 11.22 -9.22 -7.86
C ARG A 205 10.95 -8.59 -6.50
N VAL A 206 10.34 -9.33 -5.59
CA VAL A 206 10.18 -8.95 -4.17
C VAL A 206 11.26 -9.62 -3.33
N THR A 207 11.35 -9.34 -2.03
CA THR A 207 12.26 -10.09 -1.15
C THR A 207 11.58 -11.31 -0.54
N PRO A 208 12.33 -12.31 -0.06
CA PRO A 208 11.77 -13.39 0.76
C PRO A 208 11.02 -12.91 2.01
N GLY A 209 11.20 -11.65 2.42
CA GLY A 209 10.54 -11.05 3.58
C GLY A 209 9.05 -10.72 3.38
N HIS A 210 8.52 -10.78 2.16
CA HIS A 210 7.12 -10.44 1.85
C HIS A 210 6.13 -11.60 2.14
N TYR A 211 6.41 -12.43 3.14
CA TYR A 211 5.47 -13.43 3.62
C TYR A 211 4.55 -12.86 4.71
N PHE A 212 3.50 -13.59 5.07
CA PHE A 212 2.62 -13.23 6.18
C PHE A 212 3.31 -13.48 7.54
N LYS A 213 4.07 -12.49 8.01
CA LYS A 213 4.80 -12.53 9.29
C LYS A 213 3.85 -12.66 10.49
N SER A 214 4.31 -13.38 11.51
CA SER A 214 3.63 -13.45 12.80
C SER A 214 3.65 -12.11 13.55
N ALA A 215 2.76 -11.94 14.52
CA ALA A 215 2.72 -10.74 15.35
C ALA A 215 3.98 -10.60 16.22
N ALA A 216 4.65 -11.71 16.55
CA ALA A 216 5.91 -11.68 17.29
C ALA A 216 7.06 -11.16 16.42
N GLU A 217 7.15 -11.63 15.17
CA GLU A 217 8.14 -11.16 14.21
C GLU A 217 7.98 -9.67 13.89
N MET A 218 6.74 -9.23 13.62
CA MET A 218 6.47 -7.81 13.36
C MET A 218 6.85 -6.92 14.56
N ARG A 219 6.53 -7.34 15.79
CA ARG A 219 6.95 -6.61 17.00
C ARG A 219 8.48 -6.53 17.16
N ALA A 220 9.20 -7.61 16.81
CA ALA A 220 10.66 -7.61 16.89
C ALA A 220 11.29 -6.70 15.82
N ILE A 221 10.71 -6.64 14.61
CA ILE A 221 11.21 -5.80 13.51
C ILE A 221 11.04 -4.31 13.82
N PHE A 222 9.98 -3.92 14.53
CA PHE A 222 9.65 -2.55 14.88
C PHE A 222 9.77 -2.28 16.40
N GLU A 223 10.69 -2.97 17.08
CA GLU A 223 10.86 -2.82 18.54
C GLU A 223 11.28 -1.40 18.95
N ASP A 224 11.95 -0.70 18.04
CA ASP A 224 12.38 0.69 18.15
C ASP A 224 11.26 1.71 17.91
N ILE A 225 10.16 1.30 17.25
CA ILE A 225 8.99 2.14 16.96
C ILE A 225 7.68 1.41 17.35
N PRO A 226 7.41 1.19 18.65
CA PRO A 226 6.25 0.40 19.09
C PRO A 226 4.89 0.99 18.68
N GLU A 227 4.81 2.30 18.46
CA GLU A 227 3.58 2.99 18.04
C GLU A 227 3.10 2.54 16.65
N ALA A 228 4.02 2.26 15.72
CA ALA A 228 3.69 1.81 14.37
C ALA A 228 2.98 0.45 14.38
N ILE A 229 3.33 -0.41 15.35
CA ILE A 229 2.69 -1.71 15.56
C ILE A 229 1.38 -1.57 16.34
N THR A 230 1.34 -0.72 17.36
CA THR A 230 0.16 -0.55 18.22
C THR A 230 -1.05 -0.04 17.44
N ASN A 231 -0.82 0.74 16.37
CA ASN A 231 -1.89 1.15 15.46
C ASN A 231 -2.48 0.00 14.60
N THR A 232 -1.94 -1.22 14.68
CA THR A 232 -2.42 -2.41 13.95
C THR A 232 -2.88 -3.57 14.83
N LEU A 233 -2.45 -3.65 16.09
CA LEU A 233 -2.61 -4.82 16.99
C LEU A 233 -3.44 -4.54 18.24
#